data_AF-A0A3B8U6J2-F1
#
_entry.id   AF-A0A3B8U6J2-F1
#
_cell.length_a   1.000
_cell.length_b   1.000
_cell.length_c   1.000
_cell.angle_alpha   90.00
_cell.angle_beta   90.00
_cell.angle_gamma   90.00
#
_symmetry.space_group_name_H-M   'P 1'
#
loop_
_entity.id
_entity.type
_entity.pdbx_description
1 polymer ?
#
loop_
_entity_poly.entity_id
_entity_poly.type
_entity_poly.pdbx_seq_one_letter_code
_entity_poly.pdbx_strand_id
1 'polypeptide(L)'
;MSLFFEKFSQKNYNTTRREYLDCSVWVVNRTIEKMKSLREDPHLLFLQIVDFLGNQRCRVASSYQTEEAEKFGLRRDINGIGSCTSLSERYQGCADQIIDRVHNYFQEALKEKHPWPKEPFQKGFKPSLGRTASLKMMLIRSKDSKVVFPTRTIEDFKQMYELCGLELPLYFAREGETYFKRHDALEELVLNAKAMQKLFEQSLEDYQKLQNTFSLLSAQRREGLSFHADWVLIDHYLEIEGQKRLISQYLLECHKDPENAGGFKCFHPTVIHQDPLILPLTINKMADLFQQALAWRKDFDPREDLKKTVALLVYEWAHATPFLRGSAATGEWLEQAIYGYHKLICEYNPQKTANLEAFALPLQEFVDTYDSMIRVIDPYNLDENPLPSDDEFWDEEMDISPP
;
A
#
# COMPACT_ATOMS: atom_id res chain seq x y z
N MET A 1 2.38 33.26 -1.35
CA MET A 1 2.20 31.80 -1.45
C MET A 1 2.02 31.29 -2.89
N SER A 2 1.51 32.06 -3.87
CA SER A 2 1.41 31.59 -5.27
C SER A 2 2.72 31.61 -6.07
N LEU A 3 3.73 32.39 -5.65
CA LEU A 3 5.02 32.54 -6.35
C LEU A 3 6.04 31.43 -6.06
N PHE A 4 5.80 30.54 -5.09
CA PHE A 4 6.80 29.56 -4.64
C PHE A 4 6.66 28.18 -5.31
N PHE A 5 5.48 27.84 -5.85
CA PHE A 5 5.27 26.60 -6.58
C PHE A 5 5.83 26.63 -8.02
N GLU A 6 6.17 27.81 -8.57
CA GLU A 6 6.73 27.92 -9.92
C GLU A 6 8.19 27.46 -10.02
N LYS A 7 8.93 27.35 -8.91
CA LYS A 7 10.38 27.08 -8.94
C LYS A 7 10.80 25.62 -9.09
N PHE A 8 9.89 24.64 -8.98
CA PHE A 8 10.23 23.20 -9.03
C PHE A 8 9.83 22.51 -10.33
N SER A 9 9.76 23.24 -11.44
CA SER A 9 9.14 22.78 -12.68
C SER A 9 10.02 23.01 -13.92
N GLN A 10 11.07 22.21 -14.11
CA GLN A 10 11.74 22.13 -15.41
C GLN A 10 12.14 20.69 -15.76
N LYS A 11 11.25 19.97 -16.46
CA LYS A 11 11.46 19.42 -17.82
C LYS A 11 10.36 18.42 -18.18
N ASN A 12 9.79 18.66 -19.38
CA ASN A 12 8.92 17.84 -20.23
C ASN A 12 7.47 17.56 -19.74
N TYR A 13 6.50 17.77 -20.65
CA TYR A 13 5.02 17.73 -20.54
C TYR A 13 4.33 19.04 -20.05
N ASN A 14 4.09 19.99 -20.97
CA ASN A 14 3.91 21.43 -20.67
C ASN A 14 2.47 22.00 -20.52
N THR A 15 1.40 21.20 -20.48
CA THR A 15 0.05 21.74 -20.14
C THR A 15 -0.66 20.94 -19.06
N THR A 16 -0.72 19.61 -19.21
CA THR A 16 -1.41 18.72 -18.25
C THR A 16 -0.73 18.64 -16.88
N ARG A 17 0.59 18.84 -16.78
CA ARG A 17 1.31 18.77 -15.50
C ARG A 17 1.07 20.00 -14.62
N ARG A 18 1.05 21.20 -15.20
CA ARG A 18 0.83 22.45 -14.45
C ARG A 18 -0.58 22.49 -13.88
N GLU A 19 -1.57 22.13 -14.69
CA GLU A 19 -2.96 22.04 -14.25
C GLU A 19 -3.15 21.00 -13.13
N TYR A 20 -2.41 19.88 -13.16
CA TYR A 20 -2.44 18.87 -12.10
C TYR A 20 -1.82 19.40 -10.79
N LEU A 21 -0.72 20.13 -10.89
CA LEU A 21 -0.07 20.78 -9.76
C LEU A 21 -0.97 21.86 -9.15
N ASP A 22 -1.58 22.72 -9.99
CA ASP A 22 -2.52 23.75 -9.55
C ASP A 22 -3.73 23.12 -8.83
N CYS A 23 -4.24 22.01 -9.36
CA CYS A 23 -5.30 21.26 -8.70
C CYS A 23 -4.85 20.67 -7.36
N SER A 24 -3.66 20.07 -7.30
CA SER A 24 -3.09 19.52 -6.06
C SER A 24 -2.95 20.61 -4.99
N VAL A 25 -2.42 21.78 -5.36
CA VAL A 25 -2.32 22.95 -4.48
C VAL A 25 -3.69 23.40 -3.99
N TRP A 26 -4.70 23.43 -4.87
CA TRP A 26 -6.06 23.77 -4.48
C TRP A 26 -6.64 22.74 -3.48
N VAL A 27 -6.46 21.44 -3.74
CA VAL A 27 -6.95 20.36 -2.86
C VAL A 27 -6.31 20.48 -1.49
N VAL A 28 -4.99 20.63 -1.42
CA VAL A 28 -4.23 20.80 -0.17
C VAL A 28 -4.73 22.02 0.61
N ASN A 29 -4.87 23.17 -0.04
CA ASN A 29 -5.36 24.39 0.62
C ASN A 29 -6.79 24.24 1.17
N ARG A 30 -7.69 23.60 0.41
CA ARG A 30 -9.06 23.32 0.89
C ARG A 30 -9.08 22.35 2.05
N THR A 31 -8.18 21.36 2.05
CA THR A 31 -8.01 20.44 3.18
C THR A 31 -7.52 21.19 4.42
N ILE A 32 -6.53 22.10 4.29
CA ILE A 32 -6.06 22.95 5.39
C ILE A 32 -7.19 23.84 5.93
N GLU A 33 -8.00 24.44 5.06
CA GLU A 33 -9.16 25.25 5.47
C GLU A 33 -10.17 24.41 6.27
N LYS A 34 -10.47 23.18 5.82
CA LYS A 34 -11.34 22.25 6.55
C LYS A 34 -10.80 21.96 7.95
N MET A 35 -9.50 21.65 8.06
CA MET A 35 -8.83 21.41 9.35
C MET A 35 -8.92 22.60 10.31
N LYS A 36 -8.89 23.84 9.79
CA LYS A 36 -9.00 25.07 10.60
C LYS A 36 -10.44 25.41 10.98
N SER A 37 -11.40 24.99 10.17
CA SER A 37 -12.79 25.45 10.28
C SER A 37 -13.61 24.78 11.40
N LEU A 38 -13.08 23.76 12.08
CA LEU A 38 -13.91 22.83 12.84
C LEU A 38 -13.69 22.83 14.35
N ARG A 39 -14.82 22.82 15.06
CA ARG A 39 -14.98 22.46 16.48
C ARG A 39 -15.45 21.00 16.64
N GLU A 40 -15.30 20.19 15.60
CA GLU A 40 -15.83 18.82 15.52
C GLU A 40 -14.91 17.80 16.19
N ASP A 41 -15.48 16.61 16.44
CA ASP A 41 -14.74 15.40 16.78
C ASP A 41 -13.63 15.13 15.74
N PRO A 42 -12.34 15.06 16.14
CA PRO A 42 -11.22 14.82 15.24
C PRO A 42 -11.36 13.56 14.39
N HIS A 43 -12.05 12.52 14.90
CA HIS A 43 -12.33 11.30 14.15
C HIS A 43 -13.26 11.57 12.97
N LEU A 44 -14.37 12.26 13.22
CA LEU A 44 -15.31 12.64 12.17
C LEU A 44 -14.65 13.54 11.13
N LEU A 45 -13.83 14.49 11.56
CA LEU A 45 -13.07 15.37 10.68
C LEU A 45 -12.13 14.56 9.76
N PHE A 46 -11.39 13.60 10.31
CA PHE A 46 -10.50 12.76 9.52
C PHE A 46 -11.27 12.03 8.41
N LEU A 47 -12.39 11.38 8.76
CA LEU A 47 -13.22 10.67 7.78
C LEU A 47 -13.77 11.60 6.68
N GLN A 48 -14.22 12.80 7.04
CA GLN A 48 -14.66 13.80 6.06
C GLN A 48 -13.52 14.25 5.13
N ILE A 49 -12.29 14.36 5.64
CA ILE A 49 -11.11 14.68 4.82
C ILE A 49 -10.80 13.53 3.88
N VAL A 50 -10.82 12.28 4.35
CA VAL A 50 -10.62 11.09 3.51
C VAL A 50 -11.63 11.08 2.36
N ASP A 51 -12.92 11.26 2.65
CA ASP A 51 -13.96 11.31 1.62
C ASP A 51 -13.78 12.50 0.66
N PHE A 52 -13.36 13.66 1.18
CA PHE A 52 -13.05 14.83 0.33
C PHE A 52 -11.90 14.53 -0.64
N LEU A 53 -10.79 13.98 -0.14
CA LEU A 53 -9.60 13.66 -0.95
C LEU A 53 -9.93 12.61 -2.02
N GLY A 54 -10.69 11.56 -1.67
CA GLY A 54 -11.17 10.57 -2.63
C GLY A 54 -12.00 11.20 -3.76
N ASN A 55 -12.98 12.04 -3.39
CA ASN A 55 -13.80 12.75 -4.37
C ASN A 55 -12.98 13.66 -5.30
N GLN A 56 -11.98 14.38 -4.77
CA GLN A 56 -11.10 15.20 -5.62
C GLN A 56 -10.22 14.34 -6.52
N ARG A 57 -9.73 13.19 -6.03
CA ARG A 57 -8.92 12.28 -6.85
C ARG A 57 -9.71 11.73 -8.04
N CYS A 58 -10.97 11.35 -7.82
CA CYS A 58 -11.90 10.93 -8.88
C CYS A 58 -12.10 12.03 -9.94
N ARG A 59 -12.37 13.27 -9.49
CA ARG A 59 -12.56 14.43 -10.36
C ARG A 59 -11.33 14.73 -11.21
N VAL A 60 -10.14 14.70 -10.59
CA VAL A 60 -8.87 14.90 -11.30
C VAL A 60 -8.69 13.80 -12.34
N ALA A 61 -8.76 12.53 -11.96
CA ALA A 61 -8.61 11.41 -12.90
C ALA A 61 -9.59 11.50 -14.10
N SER A 62 -10.84 11.88 -13.83
CA SER A 62 -11.87 12.08 -14.88
C SER A 62 -11.53 13.25 -15.81
N SER A 63 -11.05 14.36 -15.26
CA SER A 63 -10.70 15.56 -16.04
C SER A 63 -9.53 15.31 -16.99
N TYR A 64 -8.60 14.44 -16.61
CA TYR A 64 -7.46 14.01 -17.43
C TYR A 64 -7.73 12.73 -18.25
N GLN A 65 -8.96 12.21 -18.25
CA GLN A 65 -9.32 10.97 -18.95
C GLN A 65 -8.37 9.80 -18.62
N THR A 66 -7.96 9.70 -17.36
CA THR A 66 -7.10 8.61 -16.91
C THR A 66 -7.83 7.28 -17.10
N GLU A 67 -7.11 6.24 -17.50
CA GLU A 67 -7.68 4.90 -17.62
C GLU A 67 -8.28 4.43 -16.29
N GLU A 68 -9.52 3.91 -16.35
CA GLU A 68 -10.34 3.56 -15.19
C GLU A 68 -10.52 4.72 -14.20
N ALA A 69 -10.70 5.96 -14.71
CA ALA A 69 -10.93 7.17 -13.91
C ALA A 69 -12.02 6.99 -12.84
N GLU A 70 -13.06 6.23 -13.14
CA GLU A 70 -14.17 5.93 -12.24
C GLU A 70 -13.73 5.18 -10.99
N LYS A 71 -12.60 4.46 -11.00
CA LYS A 71 -12.06 3.73 -9.84
C LYS A 71 -11.22 4.60 -8.92
N PHE A 72 -10.79 5.79 -9.37
CA PHE A 72 -9.95 6.68 -8.57
C PHE A 72 -10.73 7.31 -7.43
N GLY A 73 -10.18 7.21 -6.21
CA GLY A 73 -10.80 7.78 -5.00
C GLY A 73 -12.05 7.05 -4.50
N LEU A 74 -12.45 5.93 -5.14
CA LEU A 74 -13.49 5.05 -4.61
C LEU A 74 -12.95 4.25 -3.44
N ARG A 75 -13.62 4.37 -2.29
CA ARG A 75 -13.25 3.68 -1.05
C ARG A 75 -13.36 2.17 -1.18
N ARG A 76 -12.31 1.44 -0.81
CA ARG A 76 -12.26 -0.03 -0.89
C ARG A 76 -13.19 -0.71 0.09
N ASP A 77 -13.25 -0.20 1.31
CA ASP A 77 -14.13 -0.74 2.35
C ASP A 77 -15.63 -0.60 2.03
N ILE A 78 -15.98 0.18 1.00
CA ILE A 78 -17.35 0.34 0.51
C ILE A 78 -17.56 -0.36 -0.84
N ASN A 79 -16.59 -0.23 -1.76
CA ASN A 79 -16.81 -0.52 -3.19
C ASN A 79 -16.12 -1.77 -3.72
N GLY A 80 -15.32 -2.49 -2.93
CA GLY A 80 -14.80 -3.77 -3.44
C GLY A 80 -13.72 -4.42 -2.59
N ILE A 81 -13.68 -5.74 -2.72
CA ILE A 81 -12.65 -6.59 -2.11
C ILE A 81 -11.68 -7.04 -3.18
N GLY A 82 -10.40 -7.15 -2.79
CA GLY A 82 -9.31 -7.47 -3.72
C GLY A 82 -8.69 -6.25 -4.39
N SER A 83 -7.56 -5.79 -3.87
CA SER A 83 -6.61 -5.01 -4.65
C SER A 83 -5.23 -5.57 -4.42
N CYS A 84 -4.61 -6.04 -5.49
CA CYS A 84 -3.19 -6.30 -5.51
C CYS A 84 -2.52 -5.35 -6.49
N THR A 85 -1.31 -4.93 -6.15
CA THR A 85 -0.42 -4.15 -7.02
C THR A 85 0.79 -5.01 -7.32
N SER A 86 0.97 -5.33 -8.60
CA SER A 86 2.24 -5.86 -9.10
C SER A 86 3.28 -4.73 -9.05
N LEU A 87 4.43 -5.00 -8.42
CA LEU A 87 5.55 -4.07 -8.41
C LEU A 87 6.50 -4.47 -9.55
N SER A 88 6.13 -4.09 -10.77
CA SER A 88 6.93 -4.26 -11.99
C SER A 88 7.17 -2.91 -12.67
N GLU A 89 8.09 -2.87 -13.64
CA GLU A 89 8.37 -1.72 -14.51
C GLU A 89 8.64 -0.42 -13.71
N ARG A 90 7.65 0.47 -13.63
CA ARG A 90 7.71 1.76 -12.93
C ARG A 90 7.96 1.66 -11.42
N TYR A 91 7.85 0.46 -10.84
CA TYR A 91 8.10 0.20 -9.42
C TYR A 91 9.32 -0.69 -9.19
N GLN A 92 10.19 -0.88 -10.19
CA GLN A 92 11.33 -1.80 -10.12
C GLN A 92 12.23 -1.55 -8.90
N GLY A 93 12.54 -0.29 -8.58
CA GLY A 93 13.37 0.03 -7.41
C GLY A 93 12.76 -0.44 -6.09
N CYS A 94 11.44 -0.32 -5.92
CA CYS A 94 10.74 -0.85 -4.74
C CYS A 94 10.71 -2.39 -4.76
N ALA A 95 10.51 -2.97 -5.94
CA ALA A 95 10.51 -4.42 -6.13
C ALA A 95 11.85 -5.06 -5.74
N ASP A 96 12.95 -4.47 -6.19
CA ASP A 96 14.31 -4.93 -5.89
C ASP A 96 14.60 -4.87 -4.39
N GLN A 97 14.24 -3.76 -3.72
CA GLN A 97 14.38 -3.65 -2.27
C GLN A 97 13.60 -4.73 -1.51
N ILE A 98 12.37 -5.04 -1.94
CA ILE A 98 11.58 -6.11 -1.35
C ILE A 98 12.25 -7.47 -1.58
N ILE A 99 12.65 -7.77 -2.81
CA ILE A 99 13.32 -9.04 -3.17
C ILE A 99 14.59 -9.25 -2.32
N ASP A 100 15.44 -8.22 -2.21
CA ASP A 100 16.69 -8.28 -1.45
C ASP A 100 16.43 -8.56 0.03
N ARG A 101 15.42 -7.90 0.62
CA ARG A 101 15.04 -8.13 2.02
C ARG A 101 14.49 -9.53 2.23
N VAL A 102 13.64 -10.01 1.32
CA VAL A 102 13.11 -11.37 1.36
C VAL A 102 14.26 -12.37 1.30
N HIS A 103 15.22 -12.17 0.39
CA HIS A 103 16.41 -13.02 0.31
C HIS A 103 17.19 -13.03 1.64
N ASN A 104 17.40 -11.87 2.27
CA ASN A 104 18.06 -11.78 3.57
C ASN A 104 17.30 -12.54 4.66
N TYR A 105 15.97 -12.43 4.71
CA TYR A 105 15.15 -13.20 5.64
C TYR A 105 15.21 -14.71 5.36
N PHE A 106 15.32 -15.13 4.09
CA PHE A 106 15.59 -16.51 3.73
C PHE A 106 16.92 -16.99 4.29
N GLN A 107 17.99 -16.23 4.11
CA GLN A 107 19.32 -16.63 4.60
C GLN A 107 19.36 -16.71 6.14
N GLU A 108 18.66 -15.80 6.84
CA GLU A 108 18.52 -15.87 8.30
C GLU A 108 17.79 -17.14 8.74
N ALA A 109 16.62 -17.42 8.16
CA ALA A 109 15.82 -18.59 8.52
C ALA A 109 16.54 -19.92 8.22
N LEU A 110 17.31 -20.00 7.13
CA LEU A 110 18.15 -21.17 6.81
C LEU A 110 19.27 -21.39 7.83
N LYS A 111 19.86 -20.32 8.39
CA LYS A 111 20.86 -20.43 9.45
C LYS A 111 20.26 -20.99 10.74
N GLU A 112 19.01 -20.63 11.05
CA GLU A 112 18.34 -21.08 12.28
C GLU A 112 17.82 -22.52 12.18
N LYS A 113 17.28 -22.91 11.01
CA LYS A 113 16.61 -24.20 10.80
C LYS A 113 16.94 -24.73 9.41
N HIS A 114 17.96 -25.59 9.32
CA HIS A 114 18.27 -26.32 8.08
C HIS A 114 17.74 -27.77 8.14
N PRO A 115 16.95 -28.26 7.16
CA PRO A 115 16.43 -27.57 5.98
C PRO A 115 15.26 -26.61 6.30
N TRP A 116 14.87 -25.77 5.32
CA TRP A 116 13.79 -24.76 5.48
C TRP A 116 12.60 -25.31 6.28
N PRO A 117 12.16 -24.60 7.33
CA PRO A 117 11.16 -25.12 8.23
C PRO A 117 9.83 -25.36 7.49
N LYS A 118 9.16 -26.46 7.82
CA LYS A 118 7.74 -26.68 7.44
C LYS A 118 6.82 -25.63 8.08
N GLU A 119 7.27 -25.05 9.19
CA GLU A 119 6.57 -23.99 9.89
C GLU A 119 6.94 -22.61 9.31
N PRO A 120 6.02 -21.63 9.34
CA PRO A 120 6.31 -20.27 8.92
C PRO A 120 7.44 -19.64 9.75
N PHE A 121 8.38 -18.99 9.07
CA PHE A 121 9.38 -18.13 9.71
C PHE A 121 8.70 -16.86 10.23
N GLN A 122 9.06 -16.40 11.42
CA GLN A 122 8.51 -15.18 12.01
C GLN A 122 9.63 -14.25 12.43
N LYS A 123 9.47 -12.95 12.12
CA LYS A 123 10.43 -11.92 12.49
C LYS A 123 9.70 -10.73 13.10
N GLY A 124 10.07 -10.37 14.32
CA GLY A 124 9.63 -9.13 14.96
C GLY A 124 10.56 -7.98 14.60
N PHE A 125 10.00 -6.79 14.46
CA PHE A 125 10.76 -5.55 14.23
C PHE A 125 10.75 -4.68 15.48
N LYS A 126 11.69 -3.72 15.53
CA LYS A 126 11.72 -2.73 16.62
C LYS A 126 10.43 -1.90 16.58
N PRO A 127 9.86 -1.59 17.76
CA PRO A 127 8.65 -0.77 17.82
C PRO A 127 8.97 0.70 17.52
N SER A 128 8.01 1.40 16.90
CA SER A 128 8.06 2.85 16.66
C SER A 128 6.74 3.48 17.10
N LEU A 129 6.79 4.58 17.87
CA LEU A 129 5.62 5.32 18.37
C LEU A 129 4.51 4.41 18.98
N GLY A 130 4.92 3.41 19.77
CA GLY A 130 3.98 2.48 20.40
C GLY A 130 3.30 1.49 19.45
N ARG A 131 3.80 1.36 18.21
CA ARG A 131 3.42 0.32 17.25
C ARG A 131 4.52 -0.72 17.13
N THR A 132 4.14 -1.99 17.08
CA THR A 132 5.07 -3.10 16.84
C THR A 132 4.77 -3.73 15.50
N ALA A 133 5.76 -3.79 14.61
CA ALA A 133 5.63 -4.51 13.33
C ALA A 133 6.21 -5.91 13.44
N SER A 134 5.64 -6.85 12.69
CA SER A 134 6.22 -8.20 12.53
C SER A 134 5.84 -8.77 11.17
N LEU A 135 6.63 -9.73 10.69
CA LEU A 135 6.27 -10.52 9.52
C LEU A 135 6.21 -12.00 9.83
N LYS A 136 5.47 -12.72 8.99
CA LYS A 136 5.43 -14.17 8.94
C LYS A 136 5.63 -14.60 7.48
N MET A 137 6.62 -15.43 7.22
CA MET A 137 6.99 -15.86 5.88
C MET A 137 6.78 -17.36 5.70
N MET A 138 6.12 -17.74 4.61
CA MET A 138 5.82 -19.12 4.26
C MET A 138 6.29 -19.42 2.84
N LEU A 139 7.04 -20.52 2.70
CA LEU A 139 7.40 -21.09 1.40
C LEU A 139 6.32 -22.09 0.98
N ILE A 140 5.65 -21.79 -0.13
CA ILE A 140 4.58 -22.59 -0.70
C ILE A 140 5.18 -23.35 -1.88
N ARG A 141 5.36 -24.65 -1.73
CA ARG A 141 5.89 -25.47 -2.82
C ARG A 141 4.85 -25.66 -3.91
N SER A 142 5.28 -25.72 -5.17
CA SER A 142 4.39 -25.94 -6.33
C SER A 142 3.51 -27.20 -6.17
N LYS A 143 4.05 -28.26 -5.57
CA LYS A 143 3.30 -29.50 -5.26
C LYS A 143 2.24 -29.31 -4.16
N ASP A 144 2.45 -28.37 -3.26
CA ASP A 144 1.60 -28.06 -2.10
C ASP A 144 0.73 -26.81 -2.35
N SER A 145 0.86 -26.18 -3.53
CA SER A 145 0.21 -24.91 -3.85
C SER A 145 -1.31 -24.98 -3.81
N LYS A 146 -1.89 -26.18 -3.99
CA LYS A 146 -3.33 -26.42 -3.89
C LYS A 146 -3.88 -26.18 -2.48
N VAL A 147 -3.04 -26.28 -1.44
CA VAL A 147 -3.45 -26.04 -0.05
C VAL A 147 -3.66 -24.55 0.21
N VAL A 148 -2.83 -23.71 -0.40
CA VAL A 148 -2.84 -22.25 -0.18
C VAL A 148 -3.65 -21.50 -1.24
N PHE A 149 -3.73 -22.05 -2.45
CA PHE A 149 -4.51 -21.51 -3.57
C PHE A 149 -5.56 -22.54 -4.04
N PRO A 150 -6.62 -22.79 -3.24
CA PRO A 150 -7.60 -23.82 -3.52
C PRO A 150 -8.65 -23.31 -4.48
N THR A 151 -8.33 -23.20 -5.77
CA THR A 151 -9.36 -23.05 -6.80
C THR A 151 -8.97 -23.81 -8.06
N ARG A 152 -8.84 -25.14 -7.95
CA ARG A 152 -8.65 -25.97 -9.15
C ARG A 152 -9.86 -26.86 -9.46
N THR A 153 -10.68 -27.19 -8.48
CA THR A 153 -11.83 -28.08 -8.65
C THR A 153 -13.16 -27.33 -8.63
N ILE A 154 -14.18 -27.85 -9.30
CA ILE A 154 -15.53 -27.25 -9.29
C ILE A 154 -16.15 -27.36 -7.89
N GLU A 155 -15.74 -28.38 -7.13
CA GLU A 155 -16.18 -28.66 -5.77
C GLU A 155 -15.75 -27.55 -4.79
N ASP A 156 -14.51 -27.08 -4.88
CA ASP A 156 -14.02 -25.95 -4.07
C ASP A 156 -14.87 -24.69 -4.32
N PHE A 157 -15.16 -24.41 -5.60
CA PHE A 157 -16.02 -23.30 -6.00
C PHE A 157 -17.45 -23.43 -5.49
N LYS A 158 -18.05 -24.62 -5.61
CA LYS A 158 -19.39 -24.89 -5.08
C LYS A 158 -19.45 -24.61 -3.58
N GLN A 159 -18.48 -25.11 -2.82
CA GLN A 159 -18.41 -24.88 -1.38
C GLN A 159 -18.31 -23.39 -1.04
N MET A 160 -17.45 -22.63 -1.73
CA MET A 160 -17.33 -21.18 -1.50
C MET A 160 -18.64 -20.43 -1.79
N TYR A 161 -19.30 -20.73 -2.91
CA TYR A 161 -20.59 -20.12 -3.25
C TYR A 161 -21.67 -20.49 -2.24
N GLU A 162 -21.71 -21.75 -1.77
CA GLU A 162 -22.64 -22.20 -0.74
C GLU A 162 -22.44 -21.47 0.60
N LEU A 163 -21.18 -21.31 1.05
CA LEU A 163 -20.84 -20.52 2.23
C LEU A 163 -21.28 -19.05 2.06
N CYS A 164 -21.14 -18.49 0.86
CA CYS A 164 -21.67 -17.16 0.54
C CYS A 164 -23.21 -17.12 0.44
N GLY A 165 -23.90 -18.27 0.42
CA GLY A 165 -25.32 -18.40 0.11
C GLY A 165 -25.70 -17.90 -1.26
N LEU A 166 -24.83 -18.14 -2.24
CA LEU A 166 -25.04 -17.87 -3.65
C LEU A 166 -25.19 -19.19 -4.40
N GLU A 167 -25.95 -19.16 -5.50
CA GLU A 167 -25.95 -20.28 -6.43
C GLU A 167 -24.73 -20.21 -7.34
N LEU A 168 -24.08 -21.35 -7.57
CA LEU A 168 -22.98 -21.43 -8.52
C LEU A 168 -23.50 -21.07 -9.92
N PRO A 169 -22.85 -20.13 -10.65
CA PRO A 169 -23.31 -19.76 -11.98
C PRO A 169 -23.39 -20.95 -12.93
N LEU A 170 -24.49 -21.06 -13.69
CA LEU A 170 -24.80 -22.22 -14.54
C LEU A 170 -23.69 -22.58 -15.55
N TYR A 171 -22.85 -21.61 -15.93
CA TYR A 171 -21.74 -21.86 -16.85
C TYR A 171 -20.63 -22.73 -16.23
N PHE A 172 -20.44 -22.73 -14.91
CA PHE A 172 -19.52 -23.66 -14.22
C PHE A 172 -19.95 -25.12 -14.28
N ALA A 173 -21.24 -25.40 -14.53
CA ALA A 173 -21.75 -26.76 -14.59
C ALA A 173 -21.38 -27.49 -15.90
N ARG A 174 -20.75 -26.81 -16.86
CA ARG A 174 -20.32 -27.42 -18.13
C ARG A 174 -18.87 -27.87 -18.03
N GLU A 175 -18.63 -29.18 -18.12
CA GLU A 175 -17.28 -29.73 -18.26
C GLU A 175 -16.57 -29.11 -19.48
N GLY A 176 -15.35 -28.62 -19.28
CA GLY A 176 -14.51 -28.07 -20.35
C GLY A 176 -14.44 -26.53 -20.43
N GLU A 177 -15.04 -25.78 -19.50
CA GLU A 177 -14.88 -24.32 -19.50
C GLU A 177 -13.44 -23.87 -19.17
N THR A 178 -12.98 -22.88 -19.93
CA THR A 178 -11.62 -22.32 -19.89
C THR A 178 -11.32 -21.62 -18.56
N TYR A 179 -10.06 -21.69 -18.14
CA TYR A 179 -9.48 -20.96 -17.00
C TYR A 179 -9.97 -19.51 -16.84
N PHE A 180 -10.09 -18.76 -17.95
CA PHE A 180 -10.53 -17.36 -17.95
C PHE A 180 -11.94 -17.14 -17.36
N LYS A 181 -12.90 -18.03 -17.66
CA LYS A 181 -14.26 -17.92 -17.11
C LYS A 181 -14.31 -18.16 -15.60
N ARG A 182 -13.35 -18.91 -15.05
CA ARG A 182 -13.22 -19.09 -13.60
C ARG A 182 -12.68 -17.84 -12.92
N HIS A 183 -11.77 -17.10 -13.58
CA HIS A 183 -11.29 -15.81 -13.06
C HIS A 183 -12.44 -14.81 -12.97
N ASP A 184 -13.22 -14.63 -14.05
CA ASP A 184 -14.31 -13.66 -14.08
C ASP A 184 -15.35 -13.91 -12.97
N ALA A 185 -15.65 -15.18 -12.70
CA ALA A 185 -16.53 -15.56 -11.59
C ALA A 185 -15.93 -15.34 -10.20
N LEU A 186 -14.63 -15.61 -10.03
CA LEU A 186 -13.93 -15.27 -8.77
C LEU A 186 -13.94 -13.76 -8.56
N GLU A 187 -13.74 -13.00 -9.64
CA GLU A 187 -13.83 -11.55 -9.62
C GLU A 187 -15.24 -11.10 -9.22
N GLU A 188 -16.30 -11.66 -9.80
CA GLU A 188 -17.69 -11.40 -9.40
C GLU A 188 -17.93 -11.71 -7.91
N LEU A 189 -17.42 -12.85 -7.42
CA LEU A 189 -17.58 -13.25 -6.02
C LEU A 189 -16.83 -12.30 -5.07
N VAL A 190 -15.57 -11.99 -5.40
CA VAL A 190 -14.71 -11.10 -4.61
C VAL A 190 -15.21 -9.66 -4.63
N LEU A 191 -15.78 -9.19 -5.74
CA LEU A 191 -16.42 -7.87 -5.80
C LEU A 191 -17.76 -7.80 -5.06
N ASN A 192 -18.36 -8.93 -4.70
CA ASN A 192 -19.60 -8.97 -3.93
C ASN A 192 -19.33 -8.84 -2.42
N ALA A 193 -19.34 -7.60 -1.92
CA ALA A 193 -19.07 -7.28 -0.51
C ALA A 193 -19.92 -8.08 0.49
N LYS A 194 -21.21 -8.32 0.19
CA LYS A 194 -22.10 -9.10 1.08
C LYS A 194 -21.71 -10.58 1.12
N ALA A 195 -21.36 -11.15 -0.03
CA ALA A 195 -20.92 -12.54 -0.13
C ALA A 195 -19.61 -12.74 0.64
N MET A 196 -18.63 -11.85 0.43
CA MET A 196 -17.34 -11.92 1.09
C MET A 196 -17.44 -11.68 2.61
N GLN A 197 -18.29 -10.75 3.06
CA GLN A 197 -18.57 -10.57 4.49
C GLN A 197 -19.13 -11.87 5.10
N LYS A 198 -20.07 -12.50 4.43
CA LYS A 198 -20.67 -13.76 4.89
C LYS A 198 -19.67 -14.92 4.88
N LEU A 199 -18.78 -14.97 3.89
CA LEU A 199 -17.68 -15.94 3.85
C LEU A 199 -16.71 -15.71 5.02
N PHE A 200 -16.33 -14.46 5.28
CA PHE A 200 -15.48 -14.08 6.41
C PHE A 200 -16.08 -14.51 7.76
N GLU A 201 -17.39 -14.30 7.95
CA GLU A 201 -18.11 -14.67 9.16
C GLU A 201 -18.25 -16.20 9.34
N GLN A 202 -18.39 -16.95 8.26
CA GLN A 202 -18.57 -18.40 8.31
C GLN A 202 -17.27 -19.19 8.33
N SER A 203 -16.26 -18.75 7.58
CA SER A 203 -14.97 -19.43 7.44
C SER A 203 -13.88 -18.43 7.07
N LEU A 204 -13.18 -17.92 8.08
CA LEU A 204 -12.00 -17.07 7.90
C LEU A 204 -10.93 -17.75 7.03
N GLU A 205 -10.78 -19.07 7.16
CA GLU A 205 -9.82 -19.85 6.37
C GLU A 205 -10.16 -19.82 4.87
N ASP A 206 -11.41 -20.10 4.51
CA ASP A 206 -11.84 -20.09 3.10
C ASP A 206 -11.85 -18.69 2.50
N TYR A 207 -12.18 -17.69 3.32
CA TYR A 207 -12.05 -16.30 2.96
C TYR A 207 -10.60 -15.92 2.57
N GLN A 208 -9.63 -16.25 3.44
CA GLN A 208 -8.21 -15.97 3.18
C GLN A 208 -7.69 -16.71 1.94
N LYS A 209 -8.09 -17.99 1.80
CA LYS A 209 -7.79 -18.80 0.61
C LYS A 209 -8.31 -18.15 -0.68
N LEU A 210 -9.56 -17.66 -0.67
CA LEU A 210 -10.17 -17.00 -1.82
C LEU A 210 -9.42 -15.71 -2.17
N GLN A 211 -9.08 -14.87 -1.18
CA GLN A 211 -8.31 -13.63 -1.41
C GLN A 211 -6.91 -13.89 -1.98
N ASN A 212 -6.19 -14.84 -1.40
CA ASN A 212 -4.85 -15.24 -1.88
C ASN A 212 -4.93 -15.78 -3.31
N THR A 213 -5.95 -16.59 -3.59
CA THR A 213 -6.16 -17.15 -4.93
C THR A 213 -6.46 -16.05 -5.95
N PHE A 214 -7.43 -15.17 -5.66
CA PHE A 214 -7.77 -14.08 -6.56
C PHE A 214 -6.56 -13.19 -6.87
N SER A 215 -5.73 -12.90 -5.85
CA SER A 215 -4.50 -12.13 -6.02
C SER A 215 -3.48 -12.83 -6.90
N LEU A 216 -3.28 -14.15 -6.72
CA LEU A 216 -2.39 -14.96 -7.57
C LEU A 216 -2.87 -14.95 -9.03
N LEU A 217 -4.17 -15.22 -9.27
CA LEU A 217 -4.72 -15.25 -10.63
C LEU A 217 -4.62 -13.88 -11.31
N SER A 218 -4.82 -12.81 -10.55
CA SER A 218 -4.65 -11.43 -11.02
C SER A 218 -3.20 -11.16 -11.44
N ALA A 219 -2.23 -11.57 -10.62
CA ALA A 219 -0.81 -11.44 -10.94
C ALA A 219 -0.44 -12.25 -12.19
N GLN A 220 -0.94 -13.48 -12.32
CA GLN A 220 -0.70 -14.32 -13.50
C GLN A 220 -1.28 -13.72 -14.78
N ARG A 221 -2.50 -13.16 -14.73
CA ARG A 221 -3.14 -12.53 -15.88
C ARG A 221 -2.37 -11.31 -16.39
N ARG A 222 -1.76 -10.55 -15.47
CA ARG A 222 -1.01 -9.32 -15.79
C ARG A 222 0.43 -9.59 -16.21
N GLU A 223 1.12 -10.47 -15.50
CA GLU A 223 2.57 -10.65 -15.60
C GLU A 223 2.99 -11.99 -16.24
N GLY A 224 2.04 -12.89 -16.52
CA GLY A 224 2.35 -14.19 -17.13
C GLY A 224 3.02 -15.21 -16.20
N LEU A 225 2.88 -15.05 -14.88
CA LEU A 225 3.55 -15.89 -13.85
C LEU A 225 3.13 -17.38 -13.92
N SER A 226 4.03 -18.27 -13.49
CA SER A 226 3.85 -19.73 -13.63
C SER A 226 3.06 -20.38 -12.50
N PHE A 227 2.11 -21.27 -12.84
CA PHE A 227 1.43 -22.14 -11.87
C PHE A 227 2.33 -23.20 -11.23
N HIS A 228 3.49 -23.44 -11.82
CA HIS A 228 4.39 -24.53 -11.45
C HIS A 228 5.60 -24.06 -10.63
N ALA A 229 5.63 -22.78 -10.26
CA ALA A 229 6.66 -22.23 -9.41
C ALA A 229 6.39 -22.47 -7.92
N ASP A 230 7.47 -22.39 -7.14
CA ASP A 230 7.35 -22.22 -5.69
C ASP A 230 7.04 -20.74 -5.41
N TRP A 231 6.33 -20.47 -4.33
CA TRP A 231 5.90 -19.12 -3.97
C TRP A 231 6.31 -18.79 -2.56
N VAL A 232 6.53 -17.51 -2.31
CA VAL A 232 6.74 -16.99 -0.96
C VAL A 232 5.60 -16.05 -0.64
N LEU A 233 4.86 -16.40 0.41
CA LEU A 233 3.84 -15.54 0.99
C LEU A 233 4.38 -14.93 2.28
N ILE A 234 4.30 -13.61 2.37
CA ILE A 234 4.72 -12.85 3.54
C ILE A 234 3.51 -12.11 4.07
N ASP A 235 3.10 -12.44 5.29
CA ASP A 235 2.09 -11.71 6.02
C ASP A 235 2.78 -10.61 6.84
N HIS A 236 2.42 -9.35 6.61
CA HIS A 236 2.95 -8.21 7.34
C HIS A 236 1.92 -7.71 8.35
N TYR A 237 2.31 -7.74 9.62
CA TYR A 237 1.46 -7.36 10.73
C TYR A 237 1.91 -6.07 11.39
N LEU A 238 0.92 -5.30 11.83
CA LEU A 238 1.08 -4.16 12.72
C LEU A 238 0.24 -4.37 13.98
N GLU A 239 0.84 -4.18 15.13
CA GLU A 239 0.15 -4.18 16.41
C GLU A 239 -0.33 -2.76 16.75
N ILE A 240 -1.64 -2.61 16.88
CA ILE A 240 -2.31 -1.36 17.25
C ILE A 240 -3.14 -1.66 18.51
N GLU A 241 -2.80 -1.03 19.64
CA GLU A 241 -3.50 -1.20 20.92
C GLU A 241 -3.61 -2.67 21.38
N GLY A 242 -2.52 -3.43 21.27
CA GLY A 242 -2.50 -4.85 21.66
C GLY A 242 -3.16 -5.79 20.64
N GLN A 243 -3.71 -5.27 19.55
CA GLN A 243 -4.31 -6.07 18.49
C GLN A 243 -3.36 -6.19 17.30
N LYS A 244 -2.91 -7.41 17.02
CA LYS A 244 -2.10 -7.74 15.84
C LYS A 244 -3.00 -7.79 14.60
N ARG A 245 -2.77 -6.90 13.64
CA ARG A 245 -3.56 -6.76 12.40
C ARG A 245 -2.70 -7.05 11.18
N LEU A 246 -3.25 -7.78 10.22
CA LEU A 246 -2.63 -7.95 8.90
C LEU A 246 -2.81 -6.64 8.12
N ILE A 247 -1.73 -5.96 7.77
CA ILE A 247 -1.76 -4.67 7.08
C ILE A 247 -1.45 -4.80 5.59
N SER A 248 -0.67 -5.80 5.21
CA SER A 248 -0.40 -6.15 3.80
C SER A 248 0.12 -7.57 3.72
N GLN A 249 0.07 -8.15 2.52
CA GLN A 249 0.79 -9.38 2.22
C GLN A 249 1.63 -9.18 0.96
N TYR A 250 2.71 -9.95 0.85
CA TYR A 250 3.56 -9.97 -0.33
C TYR A 250 3.59 -11.38 -0.89
N LEU A 251 3.34 -11.48 -2.19
CA LEU A 251 3.42 -12.72 -2.93
C LEU A 251 4.55 -12.62 -3.95
N LEU A 252 5.54 -13.50 -3.84
CA LEU A 252 6.71 -13.54 -4.71
C LEU A 252 6.82 -14.91 -5.36
N GLU A 253 7.06 -14.94 -6.67
CA GLU A 253 7.44 -16.17 -7.37
C GLU A 253 8.88 -16.48 -7.03
N CYS A 254 9.20 -17.73 -6.68
CA CYS A 254 10.57 -18.12 -6.37
C CYS A 254 10.98 -19.42 -7.06
N HIS A 255 12.24 -19.45 -7.50
CA HIS A 255 12.87 -20.61 -8.10
C HIS A 255 14.04 -21.06 -7.23
N LYS A 256 14.39 -22.36 -7.33
CA LYS A 256 15.61 -22.85 -6.70
C LYS A 256 16.80 -22.10 -7.25
N ASP A 257 17.64 -21.61 -6.35
CA ASP A 257 18.88 -20.94 -6.71
C ASP A 257 19.91 -22.00 -7.16
N PRO A 258 20.38 -22.00 -8.42
CA PRO A 258 21.40 -22.95 -8.87
C PRO A 258 22.78 -22.67 -8.26
N GLU A 259 23.04 -21.44 -7.80
CA GLU A 259 24.34 -21.01 -7.25
C GLU A 259 24.43 -21.23 -5.74
N ASN A 260 23.28 -21.31 -5.05
CA ASN A 260 23.21 -21.52 -3.62
C ASN A 260 22.43 -22.79 -3.27
N ALA A 261 23.14 -23.86 -2.90
CA ALA A 261 22.55 -25.15 -2.58
C ALA A 261 21.60 -25.06 -1.37
N GLY A 262 20.29 -24.95 -1.65
CA GLY A 262 19.24 -24.77 -0.64
C GLY A 262 18.59 -23.38 -0.64
N GLY A 263 19.14 -22.44 -1.40
CA GLY A 263 18.61 -21.09 -1.60
C GLY A 263 17.45 -21.01 -2.60
N PHE A 264 16.73 -19.90 -2.51
CA PHE A 264 15.70 -19.50 -3.47
C PHE A 264 16.03 -18.11 -4.01
N LYS A 265 15.78 -17.93 -5.30
CA LYS A 265 15.76 -16.61 -5.94
C LYS A 265 14.31 -16.22 -6.19
N CYS A 266 13.91 -15.05 -5.71
CA CYS A 266 12.54 -14.56 -5.79
C CYS A 266 12.41 -13.42 -6.80
N PHE A 267 11.21 -13.28 -7.35
CA PHE A 267 10.89 -12.42 -8.48
C PHE A 267 9.46 -11.88 -8.34
N HIS A 268 9.19 -10.78 -9.06
CA HIS A 268 7.85 -10.23 -9.28
C HIS A 268 7.00 -10.04 -8.00
N PRO A 269 7.45 -9.22 -7.03
CA PRO A 269 6.68 -8.99 -5.82
C PRO A 269 5.33 -8.36 -6.15
N THR A 270 4.27 -9.02 -5.70
CA THR A 270 2.90 -8.52 -5.73
C THR A 270 2.48 -8.18 -4.31
N VAL A 271 2.09 -6.94 -4.08
CA VAL A 271 1.52 -6.50 -2.80
C VAL A 271 0.02 -6.76 -2.83
N ILE A 272 -0.46 -7.55 -1.86
CA ILE A 272 -1.87 -7.71 -1.55
C ILE A 272 -2.18 -6.71 -0.42
N HIS A 273 -2.99 -5.71 -0.74
CA HIS A 273 -3.29 -4.61 0.19
C HIS A 273 -4.18 -5.07 1.34
N GLN A 274 -4.25 -4.27 2.41
CA GLN A 274 -5.07 -4.59 3.57
C GLN A 274 -6.50 -5.01 3.20
N ASP A 275 -7.01 -6.02 3.90
CA ASP A 275 -8.38 -6.48 3.75
C ASP A 275 -9.40 -5.33 3.98
N PRO A 276 -10.29 -5.05 3.01
CA PRO A 276 -11.30 -4.00 3.15
C PRO A 276 -12.28 -4.20 4.31
N LEU A 277 -12.50 -5.42 4.80
CA LEU A 277 -13.40 -5.66 5.95
C LEU A 277 -12.81 -5.11 7.26
N ILE A 278 -11.47 -5.10 7.38
CA ILE A 278 -10.77 -4.54 8.55
C ILE A 278 -10.30 -3.11 8.33
N LEU A 279 -10.28 -2.65 7.07
CA LEU A 279 -9.84 -1.32 6.68
C LEU A 279 -10.55 -0.16 7.44
N PRO A 280 -11.88 -0.19 7.70
CA PRO A 280 -12.54 0.85 8.51
C PRO A 280 -11.93 0.99 9.91
N LEU A 281 -11.53 -0.13 10.53
CA LEU A 281 -10.91 -0.13 11.84
C LEU A 281 -9.50 0.48 11.79
N THR A 282 -8.76 0.29 10.69
CA THR A 282 -7.44 0.92 10.50
C THR A 282 -7.58 2.40 10.23
N ILE A 283 -8.50 2.81 9.33
CA ILE A 283 -8.78 4.22 9.03
C ILE A 283 -9.19 4.99 10.29
N ASN A 284 -10.04 4.41 11.15
CA ASN A 284 -10.38 5.04 12.42
C ASN A 284 -9.17 5.21 13.34
N LYS A 285 -8.21 4.28 13.33
CA LYS A 285 -6.97 4.41 14.12
C LYS A 285 -5.98 5.42 13.55
N MET A 286 -5.99 5.63 12.23
CA MET A 286 -5.27 6.73 11.62
C MET A 286 -5.80 8.10 12.07
N ALA A 287 -7.09 8.20 12.42
CA ALA A 287 -7.64 9.44 12.95
C ALA A 287 -7.01 9.86 14.28
N ASP A 288 -6.58 8.90 15.11
CA ASP A 288 -5.84 9.20 16.35
C ASP A 288 -4.46 9.82 16.05
N LEU A 289 -3.76 9.29 15.04
CA LEU A 289 -2.47 9.84 14.58
C LEU A 289 -2.65 11.22 13.95
N PHE A 290 -3.72 11.38 13.16
CA PHE A 290 -4.09 12.65 12.58
C PHE A 290 -4.37 13.71 13.65
N GLN A 291 -5.14 13.36 14.68
CA GLN A 291 -5.40 14.25 15.82
C GLN A 291 -4.11 14.62 16.55
N GLN A 292 -3.22 13.65 16.80
CA GLN A 292 -1.92 13.91 17.41
C GLN A 292 -1.09 14.88 16.56
N ALA A 293 -1.07 14.69 15.24
CA ALA A 293 -0.36 15.57 14.32
C ALA A 293 -0.94 17.00 14.36
N LEU A 294 -2.27 17.17 14.39
CA LEU A 294 -2.89 18.49 14.50
C LEU A 294 -2.67 19.16 15.87
N ALA A 295 -2.52 18.38 16.93
CA ALA A 295 -2.30 18.88 18.28
C ALA A 295 -0.86 19.33 18.54
N TRP A 296 0.08 19.01 17.65
CA TRP A 296 1.46 19.47 17.73
C TRP A 296 1.55 21.00 17.78
N ARG A 297 2.37 21.53 18.68
CA ARG A 297 2.58 22.97 18.82
C ARG A 297 4.04 23.31 18.67
N LYS A 298 4.36 24.08 17.62
CA LYS A 298 5.71 24.55 17.29
C LYS A 298 6.50 25.13 18.46
N ASP A 299 5.83 25.85 19.36
CA ASP A 299 6.49 26.53 20.49
C ASP A 299 6.83 25.58 21.66
N PHE A 300 6.28 24.37 21.67
CA PHE A 300 6.38 23.43 22.79
C PHE A 300 6.99 22.08 22.41
N ASP A 301 6.73 21.64 21.18
CA ASP A 301 7.01 20.29 20.74
C ASP A 301 8.07 20.30 19.62
N PRO A 302 9.10 19.44 19.68
CA PRO A 302 10.08 19.28 18.61
C PRO A 302 9.42 19.00 17.24
N ARG A 303 9.93 19.61 16.16
CA ARG A 303 9.47 19.32 14.78
C ARG A 303 9.57 17.83 14.43
N GLU A 304 10.54 17.15 15.03
CA GLU A 304 10.77 15.72 14.86
C GLU A 304 9.58 14.87 15.34
N ASP A 305 8.86 15.30 16.38
CA ASP A 305 7.70 14.56 16.88
C ASP A 305 6.52 14.63 15.90
N LEU A 306 6.32 15.79 15.26
CA LEU A 306 5.37 15.92 14.15
C LEU A 306 5.76 15.01 12.99
N LYS A 307 7.03 15.03 12.58
CA LYS A 307 7.52 14.21 11.46
C LYS A 307 7.34 12.72 11.70
N LYS A 308 7.69 12.22 12.88
CA LYS A 308 7.48 10.82 13.26
C LYS A 308 6.00 10.45 13.23
N THR A 309 5.12 11.31 13.76
CA THR A 309 3.66 11.08 13.74
C THR A 309 3.12 11.01 12.32
N VAL A 310 3.55 11.93 11.45
CA VAL A 310 3.14 11.96 10.04
C VAL A 310 3.73 10.77 9.27
N ALA A 311 4.98 10.39 9.53
CA ALA A 311 5.59 9.20 8.95
C ALA A 311 4.78 7.93 9.29
N LEU A 312 4.41 7.75 10.56
CA LEU A 312 3.58 6.60 10.94
C LEU A 312 2.20 6.65 10.25
N LEU A 313 1.59 7.82 10.14
CA LEU A 313 0.33 7.98 9.40
C LEU A 313 0.49 7.60 7.92
N VAL A 314 1.56 8.04 7.25
CA VAL A 314 1.85 7.70 5.86
C VAL A 314 2.13 6.21 5.69
N TYR A 315 2.85 5.60 6.65
CA TYR A 315 3.08 4.16 6.66
C TYR A 315 1.77 3.37 6.75
N GLU A 316 0.93 3.68 7.75
CA GLU A 316 -0.38 3.02 7.91
C GLU A 316 -1.27 3.26 6.67
N TRP A 317 -1.25 4.48 6.10
CA TRP A 317 -1.99 4.83 4.89
C TRP A 317 -1.58 4.04 3.65
N ALA A 318 -0.27 3.88 3.43
CA ALA A 318 0.27 3.14 2.29
C ALA A 318 -0.17 1.67 2.34
N HIS A 319 -0.03 1.01 3.49
CA HIS A 319 -0.45 -0.39 3.65
C HIS A 319 -1.97 -0.57 3.59
N ALA A 320 -2.72 0.36 4.18
CA ALA A 320 -4.18 0.33 4.13
C ALA A 320 -4.71 0.51 2.70
N THR A 321 -4.07 1.38 1.91
CA THR A 321 -4.49 1.77 0.55
C THR A 321 -6.01 1.98 0.52
N PRO A 322 -6.54 3.09 1.08
CA PRO A 322 -7.98 3.21 1.35
C PRO A 322 -8.87 3.28 0.09
N PHE A 323 -8.29 3.51 -1.09
CA PHE A 323 -9.01 3.69 -2.34
C PHE A 323 -8.61 2.63 -3.37
N LEU A 324 -9.53 2.27 -4.28
CA LEU A 324 -9.28 1.30 -5.34
C LEU A 324 -8.14 1.76 -6.27
N ARG A 325 -8.09 3.06 -6.58
CA ARG A 325 -6.97 3.72 -7.24
C ARG A 325 -6.69 5.09 -6.61
N GLY A 326 -5.43 5.50 -6.60
CA GLY A 326 -5.01 6.85 -6.23
C GLY A 326 -4.67 7.09 -4.76
N SER A 327 -4.56 6.05 -3.93
CA SER A 327 -4.21 6.18 -2.51
C SER A 327 -2.90 6.91 -2.25
N ALA A 328 -1.85 6.65 -3.04
CA ALA A 328 -0.56 7.33 -2.87
C ALA A 328 -0.70 8.85 -3.02
N ALA A 329 -1.31 9.32 -4.12
CA ALA A 329 -1.53 10.75 -4.37
C ALA A 329 -2.40 11.42 -3.30
N THR A 330 -3.46 10.74 -2.83
CA THR A 330 -4.27 11.28 -1.73
C THR A 330 -3.53 11.31 -0.40
N GLY A 331 -2.62 10.37 -0.16
CA GLY A 331 -1.75 10.34 1.02
C GLY A 331 -0.79 11.52 1.03
N GLU A 332 -0.18 11.84 -0.11
CA GLU A 332 0.68 13.01 -0.29
C GLU A 332 -0.10 14.32 -0.07
N TRP A 333 -1.33 14.43 -0.59
CA TRP A 333 -2.18 15.60 -0.34
C TRP A 333 -2.52 15.77 1.14
N LEU A 334 -2.79 14.66 1.85
CA LEU A 334 -3.06 14.67 3.28
C LEU A 334 -1.82 15.12 4.07
N GLU A 335 -0.66 14.55 3.76
CA GLU A 335 0.62 14.89 4.37
C GLU A 335 0.97 16.37 4.20
N GLN A 336 0.91 16.88 2.96
CA GLN A 336 1.14 18.31 2.68
C GLN A 336 0.16 19.20 3.45
N ALA A 337 -1.10 18.78 3.57
CA ALA A 337 -2.09 19.55 4.31
C ALA A 337 -1.81 19.58 5.82
N ILE A 338 -1.32 18.48 6.41
CA ILE A 338 -0.93 18.45 7.83
C ILE A 338 0.23 19.41 8.10
N TYR A 339 1.29 19.38 7.28
CA TYR A 339 2.39 20.34 7.42
C TYR A 339 1.93 21.78 7.17
N GLY A 340 1.11 22.01 6.12
CA GLY A 340 0.57 23.32 5.79
C GLY A 340 -0.38 23.88 6.84
N TYR A 341 -1.10 23.04 7.58
CA TYR A 341 -1.90 23.44 8.75
C TYR A 341 -1.01 24.13 9.80
N HIS A 342 0.19 23.60 10.01
CA HIS A 342 1.23 24.14 10.88
C HIS A 342 2.10 25.24 10.26
N LYS A 343 1.72 25.74 9.07
CA LYS A 343 2.46 26.74 8.28
C LYS A 343 3.86 26.27 7.87
N LEU A 344 4.07 24.96 7.77
CA LEU A 344 5.27 24.34 7.23
C LEU A 344 5.07 23.97 5.76
N ILE A 345 6.17 23.79 5.04
CA ILE A 345 6.21 23.34 3.65
C ILE A 345 6.81 21.94 3.63
N CYS A 346 6.15 21.01 2.93
CA CYS A 346 6.68 19.68 2.67
C CYS A 346 7.17 19.60 1.22
N GLU A 347 8.45 19.31 1.04
CA GLU A 347 9.07 19.05 -0.26
C GLU A 347 9.38 17.55 -0.36
N TYR A 348 9.17 16.96 -1.54
CA TYR A 348 9.36 15.53 -1.77
C TYR A 348 10.66 15.24 -2.50
N ASN A 349 11.28 14.13 -2.14
CA ASN A 349 12.34 13.53 -2.93
C ASN A 349 11.75 12.87 -4.19
N PRO A 350 12.12 13.33 -5.41
CA PRO A 350 11.58 12.74 -6.63
C PRO A 350 12.05 11.30 -6.87
N GLN A 351 13.14 10.87 -6.24
CA GLN A 351 13.71 9.52 -6.34
C GLN A 351 13.16 8.56 -5.29
N LYS A 352 12.59 9.07 -4.18
CA LYS A 352 12.08 8.26 -3.06
C LYS A 352 10.64 8.63 -2.72
N THR A 353 9.70 7.79 -3.14
CA THR A 353 8.29 7.97 -2.81
C THR A 353 7.96 7.29 -1.49
N ALA A 354 7.59 8.06 -0.46
CA ALA A 354 7.28 7.54 0.87
C ALA A 354 6.25 6.40 0.86
N ASN A 355 5.21 6.48 0.02
CA ASN A 355 4.22 5.40 -0.11
C ASN A 355 4.82 4.07 -0.62
N LEU A 356 5.82 4.11 -1.51
CA LEU A 356 6.49 2.91 -2.02
C LEU A 356 7.52 2.38 -1.01
N GLU A 357 8.28 3.29 -0.40
CA GLU A 357 9.25 2.95 0.65
C GLU A 357 8.56 2.28 1.86
N ALA A 358 7.32 2.68 2.20
CA ALA A 358 6.53 2.03 3.24
C ALA A 358 6.28 0.53 2.98
N PHE A 359 6.21 0.11 1.70
CA PHE A 359 6.08 -1.31 1.35
C PHE A 359 7.41 -2.06 1.46
N ALA A 360 8.53 -1.40 1.23
CA ALA A 360 9.86 -2.02 1.23
C ALA A 360 10.49 -2.06 2.63
N LEU A 361 10.22 -1.07 3.48
CA LEU A 361 10.90 -0.88 4.75
C LEU A 361 10.06 -1.37 5.94
N PRO A 362 10.68 -2.04 6.94
CA PRO A 362 10.06 -2.23 8.25
C PRO A 362 9.74 -0.88 8.90
N LEU A 363 8.67 -0.82 9.72
CA LEU A 363 8.17 0.42 10.31
C LEU A 363 9.25 1.32 10.93
N GLN A 364 10.12 0.78 11.79
CA GLN A 364 11.15 1.60 12.44
C GLN A 364 12.14 2.19 11.42
N GLU A 365 12.58 1.38 10.46
CA GLU A 365 13.49 1.82 9.40
C GLU A 365 12.84 2.86 8.48
N PHE A 366 11.54 2.70 8.19
CA PHE A 366 10.76 3.68 7.44
C PHE A 366 10.74 5.04 8.15
N VAL A 367 10.42 5.05 9.45
CA VAL A 367 10.38 6.27 10.26
C VAL A 367 11.77 6.92 10.36
N ASP A 368 12.82 6.12 10.58
CA ASP A 368 14.20 6.62 10.71
C ASP A 368 14.74 7.22 9.40
N THR A 369 14.25 6.77 8.25
CA THR A 369 14.72 7.22 6.92
C THR A 369 13.77 8.19 6.24
N TYR A 370 12.69 8.59 6.92
CA TYR A 370 11.65 9.46 6.38
C TYR A 370 12.19 10.81 5.88
N ASP A 371 13.23 11.33 6.54
CA ASP A 371 13.93 12.56 6.17
C ASP A 371 14.67 12.50 4.83
N SER A 372 14.95 11.28 4.35
CA SER A 372 15.48 11.09 3.01
C SER A 372 14.40 11.11 1.93
N MET A 373 13.13 11.03 2.31
CA MET A 373 11.98 10.98 1.41
C MET A 373 11.30 12.34 1.29
N ILE A 374 11.32 13.13 2.37
CA ILE A 374 10.74 14.47 2.42
C ILE A 374 11.65 15.46 3.14
N ARG A 375 11.43 16.74 2.87
CA ARG A 375 12.01 17.85 3.62
C ARG A 375 10.89 18.75 4.13
N VAL A 376 10.95 19.08 5.43
CA VAL A 376 9.98 19.96 6.08
C VAL A 376 10.61 21.32 6.39
N ILE A 377 10.19 22.35 5.67
CA ILE A 377 10.74 23.70 5.74
C ILE A 377 9.79 24.62 6.51
N ASP A 378 10.37 25.44 7.39
CA ASP A 378 9.69 26.56 8.01
C ASP A 378 10.02 27.85 7.23
N PRO A 379 9.09 28.39 6.43
CA PRO A 379 9.36 29.55 5.59
C PRO A 379 9.62 30.84 6.38
N TYR A 380 9.37 30.83 7.69
CA TYR A 380 9.59 31.97 8.58
C TYR A 380 10.86 31.84 9.44
N ASN A 381 11.61 30.74 9.31
CA ASN A 381 12.84 30.49 10.06
C ASN A 381 13.89 29.85 9.13
N LEU A 382 14.42 30.65 8.22
CA LEU A 382 15.41 30.21 7.22
C LEU A 382 16.79 29.92 7.82
N ASP A 383 17.09 30.42 9.02
CA ASP A 383 18.36 30.17 9.71
C ASP A 383 18.50 28.70 10.15
N GLU A 384 17.39 27.98 10.35
CA GLU A 384 17.37 26.54 10.66
C GLU A 384 17.37 25.64 9.41
N ASN A 385 17.22 26.23 8.21
CA ASN A 385 17.10 25.51 6.95
C ASN A 385 17.81 26.31 5.85
N PRO A 386 19.15 26.28 5.75
CA PRO A 386 19.82 26.85 4.60
C PRO A 386 19.19 26.23 3.35
N LEU A 387 18.70 27.08 2.45
CA LEU A 387 18.31 26.63 1.12
C LEU A 387 19.58 26.00 0.52
N PRO A 388 19.56 24.72 0.12
CA PRO A 388 20.70 24.15 -0.58
C PRO A 388 20.99 25.04 -1.78
N SER A 389 22.27 25.20 -2.11
CA SER A 389 22.61 25.66 -3.45
C SER A 389 21.92 24.72 -4.45
N ASP A 390 21.44 25.25 -5.58
CA ASP A 390 20.57 24.53 -6.52
C ASP A 390 21.15 23.17 -6.99
N ASP A 391 22.44 22.93 -6.76
CA ASP A 391 23.21 21.73 -7.13
C ASP A 391 23.36 20.69 -5.97
N GLU A 392 23.34 21.08 -4.69
CA GLU A 392 23.81 20.20 -3.60
C GLU A 392 22.83 19.12 -3.11
N PHE A 393 21.53 19.21 -3.42
CA PHE A 393 20.54 18.30 -2.83
C PHE A 393 20.13 17.13 -3.75
N TRP A 394 20.38 17.21 -5.06
CA TRP A 394 19.94 16.19 -6.03
C TRP A 394 21.01 15.76 -7.03
N ASP A 395 22.28 16.14 -6.84
CA ASP A 395 23.42 15.76 -7.70
C ASP A 395 23.80 14.27 -7.52
N GLU A 396 22.93 13.38 -7.99
CA GLU A 396 23.35 12.13 -8.60
C GLU A 396 22.90 12.18 -10.07
N GLU A 397 23.88 12.19 -10.98
CA GLU A 397 23.68 12.28 -12.44
C GLU A 397 22.54 11.35 -12.89
N MET A 398 21.40 11.94 -13.26
CA MET A 398 20.28 11.18 -13.79
C MET A 398 20.62 10.68 -15.20
N ASP A 399 20.75 9.37 -15.36
CA ASP A 399 20.63 8.74 -16.68
C ASP A 399 19.14 8.77 -17.09
N ILE A 400 18.77 9.83 -17.82
CA ILE A 400 17.41 10.11 -18.29
C ILE A 400 17.15 9.47 -19.65
N SER A 401 17.70 8.29 -19.89
CA SER A 401 17.34 7.50 -21.07
C SER A 401 15.85 7.12 -20.97
N PRO A 402 15.00 7.52 -21.93
CA PRO A 402 13.58 7.16 -21.92
C PRO A 402 13.42 5.64 -22.10
N PRO A 403 12.40 5.01 -21.48
CA PRO A 403 12.03 3.64 -21.82
C PRO A 403 11.56 3.49 -23.26
#